data_AF-A0A1E2S3P6-F1
#
_entry.id   AF-A0A1E2S3P6-F1
#
_cell.length_a   1.000
_cell.length_b   1.000
_cell.length_c   1.000
_cell.angle_alpha   90.00
_cell.angle_beta   90.00
_cell.angle_gamma   90.00
#
_symmetry.space_group_name_H-M   'P 1'
#
loop_
_entity.id
_entity.type
_entity.pdbx_description
1 polymer ?
#
loop_
_entity_poly.entity_id
_entity_poly.type
_entity_poly.pdbx_seq_one_letter_code
_entity_poly.pdbx_strand_id
1 'polypeptide(L)'
;MHVPKDRTGTVHLDLQKVAVSDVAGHGVHVSDCSLADACGNGGGGAGSGSPASVSVRLTDVEIANAGQGRFDGDGLRVDERSEGDIVFHAQHSKFTHMGADGVELDEGEGGSVIATAVDNAFNDNGTYCDPELLKPFLPKEVEGKFEDGEKAEADIPAKITGSPDDACFEREVKLYESGAVKKYEIAIDLDDGFDIDEEGEGDLIAVLSGVEVKNNKDEGIDFDEADGGRISFALRDAEVEAQTDDGVKVSEEGAGGVTALVHDVSSKKNGGKGVVFEQEDEGEIRVVAVKLETSGNDDGDKTGLEVVQAGDGKGTLIVRESDIADGIAAEGVEVTREKLAVNEKK
;
A
#
# COMPACT_ATOMS: atom_id res chain seq x y z
N MET A 1 2.54 13.81 -17.29
CA MET A 1 3.62 13.69 -18.27
C MET A 1 3.43 12.35 -18.94
N HIS A 2 3.24 12.36 -20.26
CA HIS A 2 3.18 11.11 -21.03
C HIS A 2 4.58 10.73 -21.51
N VAL A 3 5.00 9.49 -21.23
CA VAL A 3 6.23 8.90 -21.74
C VAL A 3 5.91 8.13 -23.03
N PRO A 4 6.60 8.42 -24.16
CA PRO A 4 6.33 7.71 -25.41
C PRO A 4 6.62 6.22 -25.33
N LYS A 5 5.77 5.38 -25.92
CA LYS A 5 5.90 3.91 -25.96
C LYS A 5 7.26 3.39 -26.43
N ASP A 6 7.95 4.10 -27.32
CA ASP A 6 9.26 3.72 -27.86
C ASP A 6 10.44 4.35 -27.10
N ARG A 7 10.16 5.04 -25.98
CA ARG A 7 11.20 5.62 -25.14
C ARG A 7 12.07 4.51 -24.55
N THR A 8 13.36 4.82 -24.42
CA THR A 8 14.36 3.97 -23.75
C THR A 8 15.23 4.85 -22.85
N GLY A 9 15.96 4.22 -21.93
CA GLY A 9 16.75 4.91 -20.91
C GLY A 9 15.84 5.57 -19.88
N THR A 10 16.35 6.53 -19.12
CA THR A 10 15.56 7.11 -18.02
C THR A 10 14.83 8.39 -18.43
N VAL A 11 13.58 8.53 -18.01
CA VAL A 11 12.82 9.78 -18.02
C VAL A 11 12.86 10.40 -16.64
N HIS A 12 13.21 11.69 -16.55
CA HIS A 12 13.34 12.37 -15.26
C HIS A 12 12.27 13.46 -15.09
N LEU A 13 11.59 13.43 -13.95
CA LEU A 13 10.80 14.53 -13.43
C LEU A 13 11.46 15.06 -12.16
N ASP A 14 11.94 16.30 -12.21
CA ASP A 14 12.54 16.98 -11.06
C ASP A 14 11.69 18.20 -10.68
N LEU A 15 11.00 18.14 -9.54
CA LEU A 15 10.23 19.25 -8.98
C LEU A 15 10.88 19.75 -7.70
N GLN A 16 11.11 21.06 -7.62
CA GLN A 16 11.65 21.72 -6.44
C GLN A 16 10.85 22.96 -6.11
N LYS A 17 10.34 23.05 -4.87
CA LYS A 17 9.57 24.22 -4.39
C LYS A 17 8.36 24.52 -5.27
N VAL A 18 7.65 23.45 -5.63
CA VAL A 18 6.45 23.50 -6.47
C VAL A 18 5.24 23.26 -5.59
N ALA A 19 4.17 24.01 -5.84
CA ALA A 19 2.86 23.76 -5.27
C ALA A 19 1.89 23.38 -6.40
N VAL A 20 1.18 22.28 -6.25
CA VAL A 20 0.11 21.81 -7.13
C VAL A 20 -1.16 21.74 -6.28
N SER A 21 -2.23 22.43 -6.66
CA SER A 21 -3.47 22.38 -5.90
C SER A 21 -4.72 22.49 -6.76
N ASP A 22 -5.83 21.99 -6.20
CA ASP A 22 -7.18 22.14 -6.73
C ASP A 22 -7.32 21.56 -8.17
N VAL A 23 -6.74 20.38 -8.37
CA VAL A 23 -6.75 19.66 -9.65
C VAL A 23 -7.82 18.57 -9.61
N ALA A 24 -8.60 18.44 -10.69
CA ALA A 24 -9.71 17.49 -10.74
C ALA A 24 -9.26 16.03 -10.93
N GLY A 25 -8.18 15.77 -11.68
CA GLY A 25 -7.57 14.44 -11.77
C GLY A 25 -6.32 14.37 -10.88
N HIS A 26 -5.39 13.47 -11.20
CA HIS A 26 -4.13 13.39 -10.47
C HIS A 26 -3.44 14.75 -10.38
N GLY A 27 -2.78 15.04 -9.25
CA GLY A 27 -1.99 16.25 -9.07
C GLY A 27 -0.81 16.28 -10.04
N VAL A 28 0.03 15.25 -9.97
CA VAL A 28 1.13 14.99 -10.89
C VAL A 28 1.01 13.56 -11.37
N HIS A 29 0.88 13.36 -12.68
CA HIS A 29 0.86 12.02 -13.28
C HIS A 29 2.09 11.85 -14.16
N VAL A 30 2.83 10.76 -14.04
CA VAL A 30 3.84 10.35 -15.00
C VAL A 30 3.45 8.97 -15.49
N SER A 31 3.17 8.82 -16.78
CA SER A 31 2.67 7.55 -17.29
C SER A 31 3.30 7.23 -18.63
N ASP A 32 3.89 6.05 -18.71
CA ASP A 32 4.34 5.47 -19.97
C ASP A 32 3.30 4.56 -20.63
N CYS A 33 2.17 4.38 -19.95
CA CYS A 33 1.22 3.40 -20.37
C CYS A 33 0.61 3.74 -21.73
N SER A 34 0.61 2.73 -22.59
CA SER A 34 0.16 2.86 -23.96
C SER A 34 -1.32 2.53 -24.16
N LEU A 35 -2.02 2.12 -23.10
CA LEU A 35 -3.42 1.71 -23.11
C LEU A 35 -4.39 2.84 -22.67
N ALA A 36 -4.13 4.10 -23.00
CA ALA A 36 -5.06 5.21 -22.74
C ALA A 36 -5.71 5.14 -21.33
N ASP A 37 -7.05 5.21 -21.23
CA ASP A 37 -7.81 5.21 -19.97
C ASP A 37 -7.86 3.82 -19.26
N ALA A 38 -7.15 2.80 -19.74
CA ALA A 38 -7.21 1.44 -19.21
C ALA A 38 -5.96 1.04 -18.40
N CYS A 39 -5.12 1.99 -18.03
CA CYS A 39 -3.95 1.80 -17.18
C CYS A 39 -4.26 2.36 -15.79
N GLY A 40 -4.12 1.56 -14.74
CA GLY A 40 -4.42 1.99 -13.37
C GLY A 40 -5.88 2.41 -13.21
N ASN A 41 -6.82 1.47 -13.40
CA ASN A 41 -8.08 1.59 -12.69
C ASN A 41 -8.11 0.36 -11.75
N GLY A 42 -7.91 0.61 -10.45
CA GLY A 42 -7.76 -0.41 -9.40
C GLY A 42 -6.29 -0.64 -9.04
N GLY A 43 -6.03 -1.21 -7.84
CA GLY A 43 -4.67 -1.41 -7.29
C GLY A 43 -3.93 -2.54 -8.00
N GLY A 44 -3.03 -2.21 -8.91
CA GLY A 44 -2.25 -3.19 -9.64
C GLY A 44 -1.43 -2.59 -10.78
N GLY A 45 -0.21 -3.12 -10.93
CA GLY A 45 0.82 -2.65 -11.85
C GLY A 45 0.65 -3.05 -13.32
N ALA A 46 -0.21 -4.01 -13.64
CA ALA A 46 -0.28 -4.61 -14.98
C ALA A 46 -0.55 -3.61 -16.15
N GLY A 47 0.09 -3.83 -17.31
CA GLY A 47 -0.17 -2.99 -18.48
C GLY A 47 0.71 -3.23 -19.69
N SER A 48 0.88 -2.18 -20.52
CA SER A 48 1.95 -2.18 -21.53
C SER A 48 2.52 -0.78 -21.71
N GLY A 49 3.79 -0.64 -21.40
CA GLY A 49 4.52 0.61 -21.36
C GLY A 49 5.63 0.72 -22.41
N SER A 50 6.58 1.59 -22.09
CA SER A 50 7.86 1.77 -22.75
C SER A 50 8.95 1.07 -21.93
N PRO A 51 10.07 0.62 -22.52
CA PRO A 51 11.17 0.03 -21.75
C PRO A 51 12.03 1.10 -21.04
N ALA A 52 11.43 2.14 -20.48
CA ALA A 52 12.13 3.33 -20.01
C ALA A 52 11.81 3.59 -18.54
N SER A 53 12.82 3.41 -17.69
CA SER A 53 12.72 3.75 -16.27
C SER A 53 12.23 5.19 -16.06
N VAL A 54 11.39 5.37 -15.05
CA VAL A 54 10.88 6.67 -14.62
C VAL A 54 11.56 7.08 -13.32
N SER A 55 12.20 8.24 -13.31
CA SER A 55 12.83 8.80 -12.12
C SER A 55 12.15 10.09 -11.71
N VAL A 56 11.57 10.11 -10.52
CA VAL A 56 10.86 11.27 -9.95
C VAL A 56 11.61 11.76 -8.73
N ARG A 57 11.99 13.04 -8.72
CA ARG A 57 12.58 13.72 -7.56
C ARG A 57 11.74 14.92 -7.13
N LEU A 58 11.29 14.90 -5.88
CA LEU A 58 10.53 15.97 -5.26
C LEU A 58 11.32 16.56 -4.08
N THR A 59 11.42 17.88 -4.02
CA THR A 59 12.07 18.58 -2.90
C THR A 59 11.30 19.83 -2.53
N ASP A 60 10.84 19.92 -1.29
CA ASP A 60 9.98 21.03 -0.83
C ASP A 60 8.71 21.18 -1.70
N VAL A 61 8.08 20.07 -2.11
CA VAL A 61 6.88 20.08 -2.97
C VAL A 61 5.62 19.95 -2.13
N GLU A 62 4.57 20.69 -2.48
CA GLU A 62 3.24 20.55 -1.89
C GLU A 62 2.25 20.17 -2.99
N ILE A 63 1.61 19.02 -2.84
CA ILE A 63 0.44 18.63 -3.63
C ILE A 63 -0.73 18.63 -2.64
N ALA A 64 -1.79 19.37 -2.95
CA ALA A 64 -2.92 19.52 -2.06
C ALA A 64 -4.26 19.54 -2.82
N ASN A 65 -5.28 18.84 -2.32
CA ASN A 65 -6.63 18.88 -2.89
C ASN A 65 -6.64 18.54 -4.39
N ALA A 66 -5.95 17.46 -4.78
CA ALA A 66 -6.02 16.90 -6.13
C ALA A 66 -6.95 15.69 -6.15
N GLY A 67 -7.32 15.19 -7.34
CA GLY A 67 -8.06 13.93 -7.47
C GLY A 67 -9.56 13.96 -7.28
N GLN A 68 -10.14 15.09 -6.88
CA GLN A 68 -11.55 15.14 -6.43
C GLN A 68 -12.60 15.06 -7.55
N GLY A 69 -12.17 14.93 -8.81
CA GLY A 69 -13.02 15.00 -9.99
C GLY A 69 -13.17 13.69 -10.76
N ARG A 70 -12.50 12.62 -10.32
CA ARG A 70 -12.62 11.27 -10.86
C ARG A 70 -12.23 10.25 -9.79
N PHE A 71 -12.76 9.04 -9.93
CA PHE A 71 -12.24 7.85 -9.26
C PHE A 71 -10.74 7.70 -9.54
N ASP A 72 -9.98 7.23 -8.54
CA ASP A 72 -8.56 6.89 -8.69
C ASP A 72 -7.75 8.11 -9.20
N GLY A 73 -7.69 9.11 -8.32
CA GLY A 73 -7.14 10.43 -8.58
C GLY A 73 -6.13 10.84 -7.51
N ASP A 74 -4.86 10.56 -7.78
CA ASP A 74 -3.81 10.61 -6.76
C ASP A 74 -3.12 11.97 -6.68
N GLY A 75 -2.37 12.18 -5.61
CA GLY A 75 -1.47 13.32 -5.50
C GLY A 75 -0.36 13.22 -6.54
N LEU A 76 0.42 12.15 -6.46
CA LEU A 76 1.39 11.75 -7.46
C LEU A 76 1.08 10.33 -7.92
N ARG A 77 0.92 10.13 -9.22
CA ARG A 77 0.78 8.83 -9.88
C ARG A 77 1.97 8.58 -10.80
N VAL A 78 2.63 7.43 -10.67
CA VAL A 78 3.67 6.99 -11.60
C VAL A 78 3.32 5.61 -12.15
N ASP A 79 3.08 5.54 -13.45
CA ASP A 79 2.90 4.28 -14.17
C ASP A 79 4.15 3.97 -15.00
N GLU A 80 4.84 2.87 -14.67
CA GLU A 80 5.79 2.18 -15.54
C GLU A 80 5.24 0.78 -15.81
N ARG A 81 4.82 0.53 -17.06
CA ARG A 81 4.06 -0.69 -17.39
C ARG A 81 4.89 -1.66 -18.26
N SER A 82 6.21 -1.61 -18.15
CA SER A 82 7.12 -2.53 -18.83
C SER A 82 8.38 -2.79 -18.00
N GLU A 83 9.53 -3.04 -18.62
CA GLU A 83 10.75 -3.55 -17.95
C GLU A 83 11.61 -2.45 -17.29
N GLY A 84 11.07 -1.27 -17.03
CA GLY A 84 11.84 -0.11 -16.57
C GLY A 84 11.59 0.23 -15.12
N ASP A 85 12.67 0.43 -14.35
CA ASP A 85 12.53 0.81 -12.94
C ASP A 85 11.73 2.11 -12.69
N ILE A 86 10.98 2.14 -11.58
CA ILE A 86 10.56 3.38 -10.94
C ILE A 86 11.58 3.78 -9.88
N VAL A 87 12.14 4.98 -9.98
CA VAL A 87 13.05 5.55 -8.97
C VAL A 87 12.45 6.82 -8.39
N PHE A 88 11.87 6.71 -7.21
CA PHE A 88 11.22 7.79 -6.51
C PHE A 88 12.06 8.33 -5.35
N HIS A 89 12.24 9.65 -5.31
CA HIS A 89 12.86 10.34 -4.18
C HIS A 89 12.08 11.59 -3.81
N ALA A 90 11.45 11.60 -2.63
CA ALA A 90 10.79 12.78 -2.08
C ALA A 90 11.46 13.23 -0.78
N GLN A 91 11.67 14.54 -0.66
CA GLN A 91 12.16 15.15 0.57
C GLN A 91 11.36 16.41 0.94
N HIS A 92 11.02 16.56 2.22
CA HIS A 92 10.31 17.73 2.76
C HIS A 92 9.02 18.09 1.98
N SER A 93 8.34 17.09 1.44
CA SER A 93 7.18 17.25 0.57
C SER A 93 5.89 16.82 1.27
N LYS A 94 4.76 17.31 0.79
CA LYS A 94 3.45 17.08 1.39
C LYS A 94 2.44 16.66 0.34
N PHE A 95 1.68 15.64 0.65
CA PHE A 95 0.57 15.12 -0.13
C PHE A 95 -0.64 15.12 0.81
N THR A 96 -1.54 16.08 0.63
CA THR A 96 -2.70 16.20 1.51
C THR A 96 -4.03 16.37 0.79
N HIS A 97 -5.08 15.71 1.29
CA HIS A 97 -6.44 15.81 0.76
C HIS A 97 -6.56 15.32 -0.69
N MET A 98 -5.89 14.21 -1.02
CA MET A 98 -6.07 13.57 -2.32
C MET A 98 -7.43 12.87 -2.43
N GLY A 99 -7.91 12.76 -3.67
CA GLY A 99 -9.12 12.03 -4.01
C GLY A 99 -8.91 10.55 -3.76
N ALA A 100 -7.80 10.01 -4.26
CA ALA A 100 -7.29 8.69 -3.96
C ALA A 100 -5.95 8.80 -3.20
N ASP A 101 -4.88 8.16 -3.65
CA ASP A 101 -3.62 8.07 -2.91
C ASP A 101 -2.89 9.39 -2.76
N GLY A 102 -2.10 9.51 -1.70
CA GLY A 102 -1.11 10.59 -1.61
C GLY A 102 -0.05 10.46 -2.71
N VAL A 103 0.51 9.26 -2.82
CA VAL A 103 1.47 8.84 -3.85
C VAL A 103 1.15 7.39 -4.19
N GLU A 104 1.15 7.08 -5.48
CA GLU A 104 0.94 5.73 -6.02
C GLU A 104 2.02 5.47 -7.07
N LEU A 105 2.73 4.34 -6.95
CA LEU A 105 3.82 3.95 -7.86
C LEU A 105 3.58 2.53 -8.38
N ASP A 106 3.25 2.42 -9.66
CA ASP A 106 2.91 1.14 -10.28
C ASP A 106 3.96 0.70 -11.28
N GLU A 107 4.64 -0.39 -10.96
CA GLU A 107 5.50 -1.14 -11.86
C GLU A 107 4.76 -2.39 -12.36
N GLY A 108 4.72 -2.59 -13.68
CA GLY A 108 3.89 -3.62 -14.31
C GLY A 108 4.59 -4.82 -14.94
N GLU A 109 5.92 -4.86 -15.03
CA GLU A 109 6.66 -6.02 -15.55
C GLU A 109 7.97 -6.24 -14.76
N GLY A 110 9.15 -6.28 -15.40
CA GLY A 110 10.39 -6.77 -14.75
C GLY A 110 11.27 -5.71 -14.09
N GLY A 111 10.84 -4.44 -14.03
CA GLY A 111 11.60 -3.34 -13.45
C GLY A 111 11.37 -3.21 -11.96
N SER A 112 12.30 -2.59 -11.22
CA SER A 112 12.17 -2.48 -9.76
C SER A 112 11.54 -1.16 -9.32
N VAL A 113 10.81 -1.15 -8.21
CA VAL A 113 10.43 0.10 -7.52
C VAL A 113 11.45 0.44 -6.42
N ILE A 114 12.12 1.58 -6.57
CA ILE A 114 13.08 2.11 -5.61
C ILE A 114 12.57 3.43 -5.05
N ALA A 115 12.02 3.39 -3.84
CA ALA A 115 11.41 4.53 -3.18
C ALA A 115 12.23 5.04 -1.99
N THR A 116 12.42 6.35 -1.91
CA THR A 116 12.99 7.01 -0.74
C THR A 116 12.17 8.24 -0.37
N ALA A 117 11.63 8.25 0.85
CA ALA A 117 10.84 9.36 1.38
C ALA A 117 11.49 9.87 2.68
N VAL A 118 11.93 11.13 2.69
CA VAL A 118 12.56 11.77 3.86
C VAL A 118 11.78 13.00 4.30
N ASP A 119 11.32 13.01 5.54
CA ASP A 119 10.64 14.15 6.16
C ASP A 119 9.40 14.62 5.36
N ASN A 120 8.62 13.67 4.81
CA ASN A 120 7.40 13.95 4.04
C ASN A 120 6.14 13.75 4.88
N ALA A 121 5.02 14.30 4.42
CA ALA A 121 3.69 14.10 5.02
C ALA A 121 2.69 13.56 3.99
N PHE A 122 1.93 12.53 4.38
CA PHE A 122 0.90 11.85 3.58
C PHE A 122 -0.40 11.82 4.40
N ASN A 123 -1.20 12.89 4.29
CA ASN A 123 -2.28 13.12 5.24
C ASN A 123 -3.64 13.37 4.57
N ASP A 124 -4.70 12.84 5.15
CA ASP A 124 -6.09 13.11 4.78
C ASP A 124 -6.43 12.71 3.33
N ASN A 125 -5.80 11.68 2.77
CA ASN A 125 -6.01 11.16 1.40
C ASN A 125 -7.15 10.12 1.32
N GLY A 126 -7.53 9.70 0.12
CA GLY A 126 -8.59 8.71 -0.15
C GLY A 126 -10.03 9.24 -0.03
N THR A 127 -10.24 10.55 -0.18
CA THR A 127 -11.52 11.19 0.17
C THR A 127 -12.61 11.14 -0.91
N TYR A 128 -12.30 10.71 -2.13
CA TYR A 128 -13.24 10.70 -3.27
C TYR A 128 -14.38 9.70 -3.02
N CYS A 129 -14.06 8.47 -2.66
CA CYS A 129 -15.02 7.41 -2.40
C CYS A 129 -15.56 7.45 -0.94
N ASP A 130 -16.19 8.58 -0.58
CA ASP A 130 -16.66 8.84 0.79
C ASP A 130 -17.61 7.76 1.35
N PRO A 131 -17.20 7.01 2.40
CA PRO A 131 -18.03 5.99 3.03
C PRO A 131 -19.37 6.50 3.58
N GLU A 132 -19.45 7.75 4.04
CA GLU A 132 -20.71 8.31 4.55
C GLU A 132 -21.77 8.43 3.45
N LEU A 133 -21.34 8.69 2.21
CA LEU A 133 -22.20 8.80 1.04
C LEU A 133 -22.51 7.44 0.40
N LEU A 134 -21.53 6.53 0.43
CA LEU A 134 -21.57 5.28 -0.34
C LEU A 134 -22.11 4.06 0.43
N LYS A 135 -21.97 4.01 1.77
CA LYS A 135 -22.52 2.93 2.61
C LYS A 135 -24.00 2.58 2.36
N PRO A 136 -24.91 3.53 2.07
CA PRO A 136 -26.31 3.21 1.76
C PRO A 136 -26.52 2.35 0.50
N PHE A 137 -25.51 2.23 -0.37
CA PHE A 137 -25.55 1.43 -1.60
C PHE A 137 -24.97 0.02 -1.42
N LEU A 138 -24.25 -0.25 -0.32
CA LEU A 138 -23.73 -1.57 -0.03
C LEU A 138 -24.86 -2.59 0.20
N PRO A 139 -24.69 -3.85 -0.23
CA PRO A 139 -25.60 -4.92 0.13
C PRO A 139 -25.60 -5.18 1.64
N LYS A 140 -26.60 -5.90 2.12
CA LYS A 140 -26.69 -6.26 3.55
C LYS A 140 -25.57 -7.18 4.01
N GLU A 141 -25.14 -8.07 3.13
CA GLU A 141 -24.00 -8.96 3.30
C GLU A 141 -22.95 -8.49 2.30
N VAL A 142 -21.84 -8.00 2.81
CA VAL A 142 -20.74 -7.44 2.01
C VAL A 142 -19.66 -8.47 1.74
N GLU A 143 -19.54 -9.48 2.59
CA GLU A 143 -18.58 -10.57 2.44
C GLU A 143 -19.22 -11.93 2.74
N GLY A 144 -18.55 -13.01 2.33
CA GLY A 144 -18.90 -14.36 2.74
C GLY A 144 -17.90 -15.42 2.27
N LYS A 145 -17.70 -16.46 3.09
CA LYS A 145 -16.87 -17.65 2.82
C LYS A 145 -17.75 -18.90 2.80
N PHE A 146 -17.58 -19.76 1.81
CA PHE A 146 -18.42 -20.95 1.60
C PHE A 146 -17.58 -22.18 1.25
N GLU A 147 -18.14 -23.36 1.51
CA GLU A 147 -17.53 -24.63 1.09
C GLU A 147 -17.80 -24.93 -0.40
N ASP A 148 -16.99 -25.79 -1.00
CA ASP A 148 -17.13 -26.15 -2.42
C ASP A 148 -18.51 -26.77 -2.73
N GLY A 149 -19.20 -26.21 -3.72
CA GLY A 149 -20.55 -26.60 -4.15
C GLY A 149 -21.70 -26.02 -3.34
N GLU A 150 -21.43 -25.23 -2.29
CA GLU A 150 -22.47 -24.62 -1.45
C GLU A 150 -23.17 -23.44 -2.12
N LYS A 151 -22.39 -22.59 -2.80
CA LYS A 151 -22.84 -21.28 -3.30
C LYS A 151 -22.40 -21.06 -4.74
N ALA A 152 -23.34 -20.72 -5.63
CA ALA A 152 -23.02 -20.28 -6.97
C ALA A 152 -22.82 -18.75 -7.01
N GLU A 153 -22.04 -18.25 -7.98
CA GLU A 153 -21.78 -16.81 -8.11
C GLU A 153 -23.07 -16.00 -8.37
N ALA A 154 -24.05 -16.59 -9.05
CA ALA A 154 -25.34 -15.95 -9.27
C ALA A 154 -26.16 -15.73 -7.97
N ASP A 155 -25.76 -16.38 -6.87
CA ASP A 155 -26.44 -16.34 -5.57
C ASP A 155 -25.76 -15.40 -4.55
N ILE A 156 -24.65 -14.74 -4.92
CA ILE A 156 -24.03 -13.66 -4.14
C ILE A 156 -24.46 -12.30 -4.71
N PRO A 157 -24.33 -11.20 -3.95
CA PRO A 157 -24.70 -9.89 -4.46
C PRO A 157 -23.95 -9.55 -5.75
N ALA A 158 -24.68 -8.96 -6.70
CA ALA A 158 -24.11 -8.47 -7.95
C ALA A 158 -23.30 -7.18 -7.72
N LYS A 159 -22.46 -6.80 -8.69
CA LYS A 159 -21.78 -5.50 -8.70
C LYS A 159 -22.80 -4.37 -8.50
N ILE A 160 -22.43 -3.40 -7.67
CA ILE A 160 -23.25 -2.23 -7.37
C ILE A 160 -23.40 -1.39 -8.64
N THR A 161 -24.63 -0.93 -8.87
CA THR A 161 -24.96 -0.03 -9.99
C THR A 161 -25.95 1.03 -9.56
N GLY A 162 -25.83 2.24 -10.13
CA GLY A 162 -26.72 3.37 -9.85
C GLY A 162 -26.44 4.11 -8.54
N SER A 163 -25.22 3.97 -8.02
CA SER A 163 -24.67 4.81 -6.96
C SER A 163 -24.23 6.18 -7.51
N PRO A 164 -23.73 7.12 -6.67
CA PRO A 164 -23.15 8.37 -7.15
C PRO A 164 -21.96 8.16 -8.10
N ASP A 165 -21.15 7.12 -7.84
CA ASP A 165 -20.11 6.63 -8.73
C ASP A 165 -19.92 5.12 -8.50
N ASP A 166 -20.25 4.31 -9.51
CA ASP A 166 -20.20 2.84 -9.42
C ASP A 166 -18.75 2.31 -9.47
N ALA A 167 -17.77 3.17 -9.76
CA ALA A 167 -16.35 2.83 -9.71
C ALA A 167 -15.86 2.64 -8.26
N CYS A 168 -16.41 3.40 -7.29
CA CYS A 168 -16.04 3.33 -5.87
C CYS A 168 -16.47 2.05 -5.13
N PHE A 169 -16.82 0.99 -5.86
CA PHE A 169 -17.20 -0.29 -5.27
C PHE A 169 -16.45 -1.41 -5.97
N GLU A 170 -15.54 -1.99 -5.24
CA GLU A 170 -14.90 -3.23 -5.62
C GLU A 170 -15.79 -4.44 -5.33
N ARG A 171 -15.61 -5.49 -6.13
CA ARG A 171 -16.26 -6.78 -5.92
C ARG A 171 -15.30 -7.88 -6.27
N GLU A 172 -14.76 -8.50 -5.25
CA GLU A 172 -13.88 -9.64 -5.38
C GLU A 172 -14.64 -10.96 -5.23
N VAL A 173 -14.32 -11.93 -6.07
CA VAL A 173 -14.89 -13.28 -5.98
C VAL A 173 -13.80 -14.31 -6.24
N LYS A 174 -13.41 -15.05 -5.20
CA LYS A 174 -12.55 -16.23 -5.32
C LYS A 174 -13.44 -17.46 -5.53
N LEU A 175 -13.22 -18.20 -6.62
CA LEU A 175 -13.96 -19.41 -6.98
C LEU A 175 -13.13 -20.68 -6.73
N TYR A 176 -13.79 -21.79 -6.42
CA TYR A 176 -13.20 -23.13 -6.53
C TYR A 176 -13.11 -23.56 -8.00
N GLU A 177 -12.30 -24.60 -8.29
CA GLU A 177 -12.21 -25.21 -9.64
C GLU A 177 -13.57 -25.69 -10.18
N SER A 178 -14.51 -26.02 -9.27
CA SER A 178 -15.89 -26.39 -9.62
C SER A 178 -16.72 -25.24 -10.20
N GLY A 179 -16.27 -24.00 -10.03
CA GLY A 179 -17.00 -22.76 -10.29
C GLY A 179 -17.90 -22.28 -9.13
N ALA A 180 -17.90 -22.97 -7.99
CA ALA A 180 -18.57 -22.50 -6.78
C ALA A 180 -17.78 -21.37 -6.10
N VAL A 181 -18.48 -20.48 -5.38
CA VAL A 181 -17.85 -19.38 -4.64
C VAL A 181 -17.13 -19.93 -3.42
N LYS A 182 -15.84 -19.59 -3.27
CA LYS A 182 -15.03 -19.84 -2.09
C LYS A 182 -15.11 -18.68 -1.11
N LYS A 183 -14.87 -17.45 -1.59
CA LYS A 183 -15.04 -16.19 -0.86
C LYS A 183 -15.58 -15.14 -1.82
N TYR A 184 -16.41 -14.22 -1.33
CA TYR A 184 -16.62 -12.94 -2.00
C TYR A 184 -16.52 -11.79 -1.00
N GLU A 185 -16.25 -10.61 -1.53
CA GLU A 185 -16.16 -9.35 -0.80
C GLU A 185 -16.64 -8.20 -1.70
N ILE A 186 -17.32 -7.23 -1.09
CA ILE A 186 -17.81 -6.00 -1.70
C ILE A 186 -17.54 -4.89 -0.71
N ALA A 187 -16.48 -4.13 -0.95
CA ALA A 187 -16.14 -2.98 -0.14
C ALA A 187 -16.27 -1.69 -0.96
N ILE A 188 -16.09 -0.59 -0.25
CA ILE A 188 -15.91 0.72 -0.88
C ILE A 188 -14.42 0.78 -1.16
N ASP A 189 -14.10 1.17 -2.38
CA ASP A 189 -12.72 1.37 -2.83
C ASP A 189 -12.17 2.60 -2.11
N LEU A 190 -11.25 2.40 -1.18
CA LEU A 190 -10.61 3.45 -0.39
C LEU A 190 -9.12 3.43 -0.68
N ASP A 191 -8.48 4.56 -0.46
CA ASP A 191 -7.10 4.76 -0.91
C ASP A 191 -6.20 5.30 0.21
N ASP A 192 -4.90 5.23 -0.04
CA ASP A 192 -3.84 5.23 0.95
C ASP A 192 -3.12 6.56 1.11
N GLY A 193 -2.26 6.60 2.14
CA GLY A 193 -1.26 7.65 2.25
C GLY A 193 -0.18 7.54 1.16
N PHE A 194 0.39 6.35 1.01
CA PHE A 194 1.44 6.07 0.05
C PHE A 194 1.40 4.59 -0.33
N ASP A 195 1.03 4.35 -1.57
CA ASP A 195 0.90 3.05 -2.19
C ASP A 195 2.03 2.76 -3.22
N ILE A 196 2.44 1.50 -3.30
CA ILE A 196 3.36 0.96 -4.31
C ILE A 196 2.91 -0.45 -4.68
N ASP A 197 2.64 -0.64 -5.97
CA ASP A 197 2.44 -1.93 -6.60
C ASP A 197 3.64 -2.30 -7.48
N GLU A 198 4.29 -3.43 -7.19
CA GLU A 198 5.22 -4.10 -8.09
C GLU A 198 4.59 -5.44 -8.54
N GLU A 199 4.24 -5.54 -9.82
CA GLU A 199 3.46 -6.67 -10.35
C GLU A 199 4.32 -7.84 -10.88
N GLY A 200 5.63 -7.67 -11.05
CA GLY A 200 6.46 -8.65 -11.76
C GLY A 200 7.70 -9.13 -11.01
N GLU A 201 8.79 -9.41 -11.73
CA GLU A 201 9.97 -10.06 -11.10
C GLU A 201 10.96 -9.06 -10.48
N GLY A 202 10.60 -7.77 -10.39
CA GLY A 202 11.47 -6.68 -9.92
C GLY A 202 11.42 -6.49 -8.40
N ASP A 203 12.49 -5.93 -7.83
CA ASP A 203 12.54 -5.74 -6.36
C ASP A 203 11.78 -4.47 -5.93
N LEU A 204 11.02 -4.55 -4.83
CA LEU A 204 10.52 -3.38 -4.09
C LEU A 204 11.51 -2.98 -3.00
N ILE A 205 12.14 -1.81 -3.16
CA ILE A 205 13.12 -1.27 -2.20
C ILE A 205 12.64 0.08 -1.69
N ALA A 206 12.19 0.13 -0.43
CA ALA A 206 11.64 1.35 0.17
C ALA A 206 12.36 1.77 1.46
N VAL A 207 12.77 3.04 1.51
CA VAL A 207 13.36 3.67 2.71
C VAL A 207 12.61 4.94 3.06
N LEU A 208 11.86 4.89 4.16
CA LEU A 208 11.06 5.99 4.69
C LEU A 208 11.66 6.46 6.01
N SER A 209 11.94 7.75 6.14
CA SER A 209 12.52 8.34 7.35
C SER A 209 11.87 9.67 7.68
N GLY A 210 11.45 9.88 8.94
CA GLY A 210 10.88 11.17 9.34
C GLY A 210 9.48 11.43 8.79
N VAL A 211 8.75 10.40 8.37
CA VAL A 211 7.45 10.56 7.70
C VAL A 211 6.30 10.73 8.68
N GLU A 212 5.34 11.57 8.32
CA GLU A 212 4.04 11.71 8.96
C GLU A 212 2.97 11.14 8.03
N VAL A 213 2.14 10.22 8.54
CA VAL A 213 1.06 9.57 7.77
C VAL A 213 -0.19 9.60 8.62
N LYS A 214 -1.23 10.33 8.22
CA LYS A 214 -2.39 10.59 9.10
C LYS A 214 -3.72 10.65 8.37
N ASN A 215 -4.75 10.01 8.93
CA ASN A 215 -6.15 10.15 8.52
C ASN A 215 -6.47 9.78 7.05
N ASN A 216 -5.69 8.90 6.42
CA ASN A 216 -6.00 8.38 5.09
C ASN A 216 -7.18 7.42 5.15
N LYS A 217 -7.83 7.18 4.01
CA LYS A 217 -9.12 6.49 3.99
C LYS A 217 -9.02 4.99 3.89
N ASP A 218 -7.87 4.43 3.56
CA ASP A 218 -7.60 3.02 3.80
C ASP A 218 -6.38 2.83 4.70
N GLU A 219 -5.29 2.25 4.19
CA GLU A 219 -4.01 2.12 4.83
C GLU A 219 -3.22 3.43 4.85
N GLY A 220 -2.23 3.49 5.74
CA GLY A 220 -1.29 4.61 5.78
C GLY A 220 -0.21 4.48 4.72
N ILE A 221 0.43 3.32 4.71
CA ILE A 221 1.45 2.90 3.76
C ILE A 221 1.05 1.47 3.39
N ASP A 222 0.79 1.22 2.12
CA ASP A 222 0.62 -0.13 1.59
C ASP A 222 1.64 -0.37 0.49
N PHE A 223 2.36 -1.48 0.52
CA PHE A 223 3.42 -1.78 -0.45
C PHE A 223 3.38 -3.27 -0.78
N ASP A 224 3.00 -3.56 -2.02
CA ASP A 224 2.78 -4.92 -2.48
C ASP A 224 3.76 -5.30 -3.60
N GLU A 225 4.24 -6.53 -3.51
CA GLU A 225 4.99 -7.21 -4.56
C GLU A 225 4.24 -8.50 -4.87
N ALA A 226 3.82 -8.67 -6.13
CA ALA A 226 2.94 -9.76 -6.55
C ALA A 226 3.65 -11.05 -7.01
N ASP A 227 4.90 -10.98 -7.47
CA ASP A 227 5.57 -12.03 -8.25
C ASP A 227 6.92 -12.48 -7.60
N GLY A 228 8.06 -12.30 -8.25
CA GLY A 228 9.30 -13.02 -7.93
C GLY A 228 10.35 -12.20 -7.17
N GLY A 229 10.11 -10.91 -7.05
CA GLY A 229 11.01 -9.91 -6.52
C GLY A 229 11.00 -9.85 -4.99
N ARG A 230 12.06 -9.27 -4.42
CA ARG A 230 12.14 -9.15 -2.95
C ARG A 230 11.62 -7.80 -2.49
N ILE A 231 11.02 -7.80 -1.29
CA ILE A 231 10.80 -6.55 -0.54
C ILE A 231 11.95 -6.26 0.41
N SER A 232 12.54 -5.07 0.30
CA SER A 232 13.51 -4.51 1.24
C SER A 232 13.00 -3.19 1.81
N PHE A 233 12.38 -3.25 2.98
CA PHE A 233 11.68 -2.12 3.61
C PHE A 233 12.40 -1.60 4.85
N ALA A 234 12.56 -0.28 4.96
CA ALA A 234 13.03 0.38 6.16
C ALA A 234 12.17 1.61 6.49
N LEU A 235 11.48 1.56 7.62
CA LEU A 235 10.73 2.69 8.17
C LEU A 235 11.38 3.18 9.46
N ARG A 236 11.64 4.48 9.51
CA ARG A 236 12.34 5.10 10.65
C ARG A 236 11.77 6.46 11.04
N ASP A 237 11.80 6.74 12.34
CA ASP A 237 11.46 8.07 12.89
C ASP A 237 10.07 8.53 12.36
N ALA A 238 9.06 7.66 12.40
CA ALA A 238 7.78 7.86 11.72
C ALA A 238 6.58 7.93 12.69
N GLU A 239 5.59 8.74 12.33
CA GLU A 239 4.29 8.83 13.01
C GLU A 239 3.18 8.44 12.04
N VAL A 240 2.51 7.32 12.34
CA VAL A 240 1.39 6.78 11.58
C VAL A 240 0.17 6.76 12.48
N GLU A 241 -0.87 7.52 12.15
CA GLU A 241 -2.03 7.65 13.05
C GLU A 241 -3.37 7.77 12.31
N ALA A 242 -4.37 7.07 12.83
CA ALA A 242 -5.77 7.24 12.45
C ALA A 242 -6.09 6.93 10.99
N GLN A 243 -5.44 5.93 10.42
CA GLN A 243 -5.88 5.33 9.15
C GLN A 243 -7.21 4.60 9.34
N THR A 244 -8.00 4.44 8.29
CA THR A 244 -9.25 3.68 8.39
C THR A 244 -8.99 2.19 8.55
N ASP A 245 -7.97 1.66 7.89
CA ASP A 245 -7.51 0.27 8.06
C ASP A 245 -6.11 0.22 8.70
N ASP A 246 -5.14 -0.45 8.08
CA ASP A 246 -3.83 -0.68 8.67
C ASP A 246 -2.96 0.59 8.69
N GLY A 247 -2.08 0.71 9.68
CA GLY A 247 -1.11 1.80 9.70
C GLY A 247 -0.07 1.66 8.60
N VAL A 248 0.51 0.46 8.51
CA VAL A 248 1.54 0.08 7.55
C VAL A 248 1.28 -1.37 7.18
N LYS A 249 1.14 -1.66 5.90
CA LYS A 249 1.04 -2.99 5.33
C LYS A 249 2.09 -3.14 4.23
N VAL A 250 2.66 -4.33 4.17
CA VAL A 250 3.75 -4.68 3.27
C VAL A 250 3.63 -6.17 2.98
N SER A 251 3.29 -6.52 1.75
CA SER A 251 2.93 -7.90 1.39
C SER A 251 3.75 -8.36 0.21
N GLU A 252 4.35 -9.54 0.31
CA GLU A 252 4.96 -10.23 -0.82
C GLU A 252 4.13 -11.48 -1.10
N GLU A 253 3.56 -11.56 -2.30
CA GLU A 253 2.63 -12.62 -2.68
C GLU A 253 3.31 -13.83 -3.31
N GLY A 254 4.48 -13.67 -3.95
CA GLY A 254 5.12 -14.74 -4.69
C GLY A 254 6.39 -15.34 -4.07
N ALA A 255 7.38 -15.61 -4.91
CA ALA A 255 8.55 -16.45 -4.55
C ALA A 255 9.76 -15.64 -4.04
N GLY A 256 9.54 -14.36 -3.75
CA GLY A 256 10.50 -13.41 -3.24
C GLY A 256 10.71 -13.53 -1.74
N GLY A 257 10.80 -12.41 -1.04
CA GLY A 257 11.06 -12.43 0.39
C GLY A 257 11.15 -11.08 1.05
N VAL A 258 10.44 -10.92 2.16
CA VAL A 258 10.40 -9.66 2.91
C VAL A 258 11.57 -9.51 3.88
N THR A 259 12.34 -8.43 3.75
CA THR A 259 13.29 -7.97 4.77
C THR A 259 12.92 -6.58 5.25
N ALA A 260 12.48 -6.46 6.50
CA ALA A 260 11.96 -5.22 7.06
C ALA A 260 12.73 -4.76 8.32
N LEU A 261 12.95 -3.44 8.40
CA LEU A 261 13.40 -2.74 9.61
C LEU A 261 12.41 -1.63 9.98
N VAL A 262 11.83 -1.71 11.17
CA VAL A 262 11.00 -0.67 11.75
C VAL A 262 11.72 -0.11 12.96
N HIS A 263 12.10 1.17 12.95
CA HIS A 263 12.93 1.78 13.99
C HIS A 263 12.43 3.14 14.45
N ASP A 264 12.04 3.28 15.71
CA ASP A 264 11.52 4.53 16.29
C ASP A 264 10.25 4.99 15.56
N VAL A 265 9.22 4.13 15.59
CA VAL A 265 7.96 4.32 14.86
C VAL A 265 6.80 4.27 15.85
N SER A 266 5.86 5.18 15.71
CA SER A 266 4.60 5.19 16.45
C SER A 266 3.44 4.94 15.48
N SER A 267 2.75 3.81 15.60
CA SER A 267 1.56 3.46 14.81
C SER A 267 0.34 3.30 15.70
N LYS A 268 -0.60 4.26 15.66
CA LYS A 268 -1.65 4.39 16.70
C LYS A 268 -3.02 4.70 16.10
N LYS A 269 -4.07 4.18 16.75
CA LYS A 269 -5.47 4.51 16.46
C LYS A 269 -5.91 4.24 15.02
N ASN A 270 -5.23 3.34 14.31
CA ASN A 270 -5.68 2.90 13.00
C ASN A 270 -6.89 1.96 13.18
N GLY A 271 -7.81 1.93 12.23
CA GLY A 271 -9.00 1.08 12.33
C GLY A 271 -8.68 -0.40 12.12
N GLY A 272 -7.55 -0.71 11.49
CA GLY A 272 -6.95 -2.03 11.40
C GLY A 272 -5.88 -2.25 12.48
N LYS A 273 -4.78 -2.87 12.06
CA LYS A 273 -3.56 -3.16 12.82
C LYS A 273 -2.59 -1.98 12.75
N GLY A 274 -1.59 -2.01 13.64
CA GLY A 274 -0.56 -0.98 13.67
C GLY A 274 0.44 -1.11 12.52
N VAL A 275 1.03 -2.30 12.38
CA VAL A 275 2.04 -2.61 11.36
C VAL A 275 1.88 -4.08 10.97
N VAL A 276 1.89 -4.37 9.68
CA VAL A 276 1.70 -5.70 9.09
C VAL A 276 2.84 -5.99 8.12
N PHE A 277 3.27 -7.24 8.10
CA PHE A 277 4.20 -7.77 7.09
C PHE A 277 3.80 -9.19 6.72
N GLU A 278 3.63 -9.46 5.43
CA GLU A 278 3.17 -10.77 4.95
C GLU A 278 4.10 -11.34 3.88
N GLN A 279 4.22 -12.66 3.89
CA GLN A 279 4.89 -13.48 2.87
C GLN A 279 3.94 -14.63 2.57
N GLU A 280 3.34 -14.65 1.38
CA GLU A 280 2.35 -15.65 1.01
C GLU A 280 2.99 -16.95 0.51
N ASP A 281 3.79 -16.85 -0.56
CA ASP A 281 4.38 -18.00 -1.23
C ASP A 281 5.84 -18.25 -0.78
N GLU A 282 6.69 -18.73 -1.69
CA GLU A 282 7.99 -19.32 -1.41
C GLU A 282 9.04 -18.25 -1.04
N GLY A 283 9.13 -17.85 0.22
CA GLY A 283 10.11 -16.81 0.60
C GLY A 283 10.49 -16.80 2.06
N GLU A 284 11.50 -16.03 2.44
CA GLU A 284 11.83 -15.81 3.86
C GLU A 284 11.44 -14.41 4.31
N ILE A 285 10.55 -14.32 5.31
CA ILE A 285 10.26 -13.07 5.99
C ILE A 285 11.17 -12.85 7.20
N ARG A 286 11.82 -11.68 7.24
CA ARG A 286 12.66 -11.22 8.35
C ARG A 286 12.32 -9.79 8.73
N VAL A 287 11.70 -9.64 9.91
CA VAL A 287 11.32 -8.34 10.47
C VAL A 287 12.14 -8.03 11.72
N VAL A 288 12.65 -6.80 11.81
CA VAL A 288 13.27 -6.27 13.02
C VAL A 288 12.52 -5.00 13.45
N ALA A 289 11.81 -5.08 14.56
CA ALA A 289 11.13 -3.95 15.18
C ALA A 289 11.93 -3.44 16.38
N VAL A 290 12.34 -2.17 16.35
CA VAL A 290 13.11 -1.50 17.40
C VAL A 290 12.39 -0.23 17.80
N LYS A 291 12.05 -0.06 19.08
CA LYS A 291 11.30 1.12 19.55
C LYS A 291 10.03 1.36 18.73
N LEU A 292 9.31 0.28 18.44
CA LEU A 292 7.98 0.37 17.87
C LEU A 292 6.98 0.64 19.00
N GLU A 293 6.17 1.67 18.86
CA GLU A 293 5.03 1.95 19.74
C GLU A 293 3.74 1.71 18.97
N THR A 294 2.89 0.80 19.47
CA THR A 294 1.53 0.62 18.93
C THR A 294 0.51 0.71 20.04
N SER A 295 -0.60 1.42 19.78
CA SER A 295 -1.70 1.53 20.74
C SER A 295 -3.00 1.99 20.09
N GLY A 296 -4.10 1.35 20.48
CA GLY A 296 -5.44 1.73 20.06
C GLY A 296 -5.76 1.37 18.61
N ASN A 297 -4.98 0.47 17.99
CA ASN A 297 -5.30 -0.12 16.71
C ASN A 297 -6.32 -1.25 16.93
N ASP A 298 -7.43 -1.27 16.20
CA ASP A 298 -8.58 -2.14 16.53
C ASP A 298 -9.42 -2.57 15.33
N ASP A 299 -8.98 -3.65 14.67
CA ASP A 299 -9.75 -4.52 13.78
C ASP A 299 -10.70 -5.49 14.53
N GLY A 300 -10.75 -5.41 15.87
CA GLY A 300 -11.45 -6.35 16.74
C GLY A 300 -10.58 -7.49 17.28
N ASP A 301 -9.38 -7.71 16.74
CA ASP A 301 -8.48 -8.81 17.10
C ASP A 301 -7.36 -8.39 18.07
N LYS A 302 -7.26 -7.08 18.37
CA LYS A 302 -6.22 -6.50 19.24
C LYS A 302 -4.86 -6.98 18.79
N THR A 303 -4.47 -6.52 17.61
CA THR A 303 -3.17 -6.78 16.99
C THR A 303 -2.49 -5.47 16.64
N GLY A 304 -1.35 -5.21 17.28
CA GLY A 304 -0.54 -4.01 17.03
C GLY A 304 0.56 -4.23 16.00
N LEU A 305 1.16 -5.41 16.01
CA LEU A 305 2.15 -5.84 15.03
C LEU A 305 1.78 -7.24 14.56
N GLU A 306 1.61 -7.40 13.26
CA GLU A 306 1.40 -8.68 12.61
C GLU A 306 2.59 -9.02 11.71
N VAL A 307 3.00 -10.29 11.73
CA VAL A 307 4.00 -10.83 10.80
C VAL A 307 3.57 -12.24 10.40
N VAL A 308 3.31 -12.46 9.11
CA VAL A 308 2.83 -13.74 8.57
C VAL A 308 3.87 -14.32 7.62
N GLN A 309 4.21 -15.58 7.86
CA GLN A 309 4.89 -16.47 6.91
C GLN A 309 3.92 -17.59 6.58
N ALA A 310 3.19 -17.46 5.47
CA ALA A 310 2.22 -18.47 5.04
C ALA A 310 2.91 -19.59 4.25
N GLY A 311 3.95 -19.25 3.48
CA GLY A 311 4.72 -20.19 2.68
C GLY A 311 5.66 -21.09 3.48
N ASP A 312 6.38 -21.95 2.75
CA ASP A 312 7.25 -22.97 3.34
C ASP A 312 8.61 -22.42 3.87
N GLY A 313 8.88 -21.13 3.68
CA GLY A 313 10.13 -20.51 4.07
C GLY A 313 10.22 -20.13 5.55
N LYS A 314 11.35 -19.56 5.96
CA LYS A 314 11.59 -19.21 7.36
C LYS A 314 11.00 -17.83 7.68
N GLY A 315 10.14 -17.75 8.69
CA GLY A 315 9.74 -16.48 9.31
C GLY A 315 10.57 -16.14 10.56
N THR A 316 11.07 -14.91 10.67
CA THR A 316 11.75 -14.40 11.88
C THR A 316 11.32 -12.98 12.23
N LEU A 317 10.91 -12.77 13.49
CA LEU A 317 10.62 -11.45 14.05
C LEU A 317 11.51 -11.18 15.27
N ILE A 318 12.27 -10.09 15.24
CA ILE A 318 13.05 -9.61 16.39
C ILE A 318 12.44 -8.30 16.90
N VAL A 319 12.01 -8.28 18.16
CA VAL A 319 11.44 -7.09 18.82
C VAL A 319 12.35 -6.60 19.92
N ARG A 320 12.72 -5.31 19.88
CA ARG A 320 13.63 -4.66 20.84
C ARG A 320 13.07 -3.33 21.29
N GLU A 321 13.06 -3.08 22.59
CA GLU A 321 12.71 -1.75 23.14
C GLU A 321 11.33 -1.21 22.68
N SER A 322 10.42 -2.08 22.26
CA SER A 322 9.11 -1.72 21.71
C SER A 322 8.00 -1.83 22.76
N ASP A 323 7.01 -0.93 22.68
CA ASP A 323 5.76 -0.96 23.43
C ASP A 323 4.58 -1.23 22.48
N ILE A 324 4.25 -2.51 22.33
CA ILE A 324 3.20 -2.97 21.42
C ILE A 324 1.97 -3.30 22.27
N ALA A 325 1.22 -2.26 22.63
CA ALA A 325 0.13 -2.35 23.60
C ALA A 325 -1.02 -3.22 23.09
N ASP A 326 -1.25 -3.18 21.78
CA ASP A 326 -2.25 -3.98 21.09
C ASP A 326 -1.71 -5.37 20.73
N GLY A 327 -0.62 -5.87 21.33
CA GLY A 327 -0.18 -7.25 21.12
C GLY A 327 0.51 -7.54 19.77
N ILE A 328 1.00 -8.78 19.65
CA ILE A 328 1.68 -9.27 18.44
C ILE A 328 0.94 -10.51 17.94
N ALA A 329 0.53 -10.49 16.67
CA ALA A 329 0.15 -11.68 15.91
C ALA A 329 1.36 -12.15 15.09
N ALA A 330 1.63 -13.45 15.10
CA ALA A 330 2.75 -14.02 14.36
C ALA A 330 2.41 -15.44 13.91
N GLU A 331 2.32 -15.65 12.61
CA GLU A 331 2.03 -16.95 11.98
C GLU A 331 3.25 -17.40 11.16
N GLY A 332 3.65 -18.66 11.30
CA GLY A 332 4.87 -19.19 10.64
C GLY A 332 6.20 -18.54 11.08
N VAL A 333 6.18 -17.68 12.11
CA VAL A 333 7.30 -16.79 12.47
C VAL A 333 7.91 -17.11 13.84
N GLU A 334 9.24 -17.22 13.89
CA GLU A 334 10.01 -17.30 15.14
C GLU A 334 10.15 -15.90 15.78
N VAL A 335 9.44 -15.66 16.88
CA VAL A 335 9.47 -14.37 17.59
C VAL A 335 10.52 -14.35 18.70
N THR A 336 11.47 -13.42 18.61
CA THR A 336 12.47 -13.13 19.64
C THR A 336 12.26 -11.74 20.24
N ARG A 337 11.97 -11.67 21.54
CA ARG A 337 11.92 -10.40 22.28
C ARG A 337 13.20 -10.19 23.07
N GLU A 338 13.96 -9.15 22.74
CA GLU A 338 15.16 -8.78 23.49
C GLU A 338 14.89 -7.56 24.37
N LYS A 339 15.18 -7.71 25.67
CA LYS A 339 15.28 -6.56 26.59
C LYS A 339 16.76 -6.17 26.66
N LEU A 340 17.07 -4.87 26.60
CA LEU A 340 18.42 -4.41 26.92
C LEU A 340 18.82 -4.97 28.29
N ALA A 341 19.96 -5.67 28.34
CA ALA A 341 20.61 -5.96 29.60
C ALA A 341 20.90 -4.62 30.26
N VAL A 342 20.14 -4.30 31.31
CA VAL A 342 20.49 -3.19 32.21
C VAL A 342 21.84 -3.55 32.78
N ASN A 343 22.91 -2.97 32.22
CA ASN A 343 24.21 -2.98 32.85
C ASN A 343 24.07 -2.15 34.12
N GLU A 344 23.64 -2.80 35.22
CA GLU A 344 23.81 -2.31 36.57
C GLU A 344 25.32 -2.18 36.82
N LYS A 345 25.90 -1.05 36.39
CA LYS A 345 27.20 -0.61 36.87
C LYS A 345 27.03 -0.26 38.35
N LYS A 346 27.43 -1.21 39.19
CA LYS A 346 27.79 -1.00 40.61
C LYS A 346 28.97 -0.06 40.74
#